data_AF-A0A9P0NZ61-F1
#
_entry.id   AF-A0A9P0NZ61-F1
#
_cell.length_a   1.000
_cell.length_b   1.000
_cell.length_c   1.000
_cell.angle_alpha   90.00
_cell.angle_beta   90.00
_cell.angle_gamma   90.00
#
_symmetry.space_group_name_H-M   'P 1'
#
loop_
_entity.id
_entity.type
_entity.pdbx_description
1 polymer ?
#
loop_
_entity_poly.entity_id
_entity_poly.type
_entity_poly.pdbx_seq_one_letter_code
_entity_poly.pdbx_strand_id
1 'polypeptide(L)'
;MLLRWHIILGLLAAFTYAADHNLFKTCARVGVCNRLRKTPPNELFKIDNLEPTSKGDYINSWKLSRGKDKFRLTIQLLEKGKVRFQLKEENKKRYELKDVLDADQPKRIKVKVQTIRDRQTTIRPHPSINEKHSVVIYKKPLKVSFLYDEKEMVVLDSTNLVMEYKKESYDGKDEEIKDIGFSVKFSDALKLYGLHHHAYDLELPDTSDMEPFRLRNSDTAGFESNSPMALYGSVPVIYGHSKTSTTGIFLHNAAEQWVDITYKKAGSPSAHFMVDSGSFDLFVMLGPKIENVIQQFTDLTVMDAGIPSMSLVVFYR
;
A
#
# COMPACT_ATOMS: atom_id res chain seq x y z
N MET A 1 20.36 -40.26 34.91
CA MET A 1 21.00 -39.48 33.82
C MET A 1 20.01 -38.58 33.07
N LEU A 2 18.76 -39.02 32.84
CA LEU A 2 17.69 -38.23 32.20
C LEU A 2 17.27 -36.95 32.96
N LEU A 3 17.23 -36.97 34.30
CA LEU A 3 16.81 -35.81 35.11
C LEU A 3 17.74 -34.60 34.97
N ARG A 4 19.04 -34.82 34.75
CA ARG A 4 20.03 -33.75 34.52
C ARG A 4 19.80 -33.06 33.16
N TRP A 5 19.40 -33.80 32.14
CA TRP A 5 19.09 -33.23 30.82
C TRP A 5 17.82 -32.39 30.86
N HIS A 6 16.81 -32.79 31.63
CA HIS A 6 15.58 -32.01 31.80
C HIS A 6 15.81 -30.70 32.59
N ILE A 7 16.69 -30.70 33.58
CA ILE A 7 17.07 -29.49 34.33
C ILE A 7 17.90 -28.54 33.45
N ILE A 8 18.81 -29.06 32.63
CA ILE A 8 19.60 -28.26 31.69
C ILE A 8 18.72 -27.67 30.58
N LEU A 9 17.77 -28.44 30.03
CA LEU A 9 16.77 -27.92 29.07
C LEU A 9 15.86 -26.86 29.70
N GLY A 10 15.44 -27.05 30.96
CA GLY A 10 14.64 -26.07 31.69
C GLY A 10 15.40 -24.77 31.99
N LEU A 11 16.70 -24.86 32.28
CA LEU A 11 17.56 -23.68 32.48
C LEU A 11 17.90 -22.96 31.17
N LEU A 12 18.07 -23.68 30.06
CA LEU A 12 18.29 -23.09 28.73
C LEU A 12 17.05 -22.38 28.19
N ALA A 13 15.84 -22.86 28.51
CA ALA A 13 14.59 -22.22 28.14
C ALA A 13 14.33 -20.90 28.89
N ALA A 14 14.97 -20.67 30.03
CA ALA A 14 14.77 -19.47 30.84
C ALA A 14 15.52 -18.22 30.32
N PHE A 15 16.38 -18.36 29.31
CA PHE A 15 17.22 -17.29 28.77
C PHE A 15 16.96 -16.97 27.29
N THR A 16 15.76 -17.23 26.78
CA THR A 16 15.38 -16.72 25.45
C THR A 16 15.07 -15.23 25.56
N TYR A 17 16.02 -14.38 25.12
CA TYR A 17 15.77 -12.95 24.88
C TYR A 17 14.83 -12.84 23.66
N ALA A 18 13.52 -12.84 23.92
CA ALA A 18 12.50 -12.51 22.93
C ALA A 18 12.12 -11.03 23.06
N ALA A 19 11.53 -10.48 22.00
CA ALA A 19 11.06 -9.10 22.01
C ALA A 19 10.02 -8.89 23.11
N ASP A 20 10.04 -7.73 23.77
CA ASP A 20 9.04 -7.39 24.77
C ASP A 20 7.74 -6.89 24.11
N HIS A 21 6.73 -7.75 24.03
CA HIS A 21 5.43 -7.42 23.44
C HIS A 21 4.62 -6.39 24.26
N ASN A 22 5.07 -6.04 25.48
CA ASN A 22 4.51 -4.89 26.20
C ASN A 22 4.96 -3.57 25.58
N LEU A 23 6.21 -3.51 25.12
CA LEU A 23 6.82 -2.38 24.43
C LEU A 23 6.38 -2.34 22.96
N PHE A 24 6.47 -3.47 22.26
CA PHE A 24 6.05 -3.61 20.86
C PHE A 24 4.56 -3.92 20.80
N LYS A 25 3.76 -2.84 20.74
CA LYS A 25 2.30 -2.92 20.72
C LYS A 25 1.77 -3.77 19.57
N THR A 26 0.81 -4.64 19.86
CA THR A 26 -0.04 -5.33 18.90
C THR A 26 -1.05 -4.37 18.26
N CYS A 27 -1.65 -4.78 17.14
CA CYS A 27 -2.69 -4.04 16.43
C CYS A 27 -3.83 -3.62 17.36
N ALA A 28 -4.28 -4.51 18.25
CA ALA A 28 -5.35 -4.23 19.21
C ALA A 28 -5.02 -3.09 20.18
N ARG A 29 -3.72 -2.85 20.44
CA ARG A 29 -3.20 -1.79 21.33
C ARG A 29 -2.83 -0.50 20.59
N VAL A 30 -2.99 -0.45 19.27
CA VAL A 30 -2.73 0.74 18.43
C VAL A 30 -4.04 1.23 17.83
N GLY A 31 -4.38 2.50 18.08
CA GLY A 31 -5.68 3.07 17.76
C GLY A 31 -6.11 2.88 16.30
N VAL A 32 -5.28 3.31 15.34
CA VAL A 32 -5.58 3.20 13.90
C VAL A 32 -5.79 1.74 13.48
N CYS A 33 -4.92 0.83 13.90
CA CYS A 33 -5.01 -0.57 13.51
C CYS A 33 -6.26 -1.22 14.09
N ASN A 34 -6.50 -1.08 15.39
CA ASN A 34 -7.67 -1.63 16.06
C ASN A 34 -8.99 -1.10 15.45
N ARG A 35 -9.07 0.20 15.15
CA ARG A 35 -10.27 0.81 14.54
C ARG A 35 -10.50 0.29 13.13
N LEU A 36 -9.50 0.35 12.26
CA LEU A 36 -9.67 -0.02 10.85
C LEU A 36 -9.82 -1.53 10.66
N ARG A 37 -9.07 -2.36 11.38
CA ARG A 37 -9.16 -3.82 11.28
C ARG A 37 -10.52 -4.38 11.68
N LYS A 38 -11.20 -3.72 12.61
CA LYS A 38 -12.57 -4.08 13.06
C LYS A 38 -13.68 -3.45 12.23
N THR A 39 -13.35 -2.49 11.36
CA THR A 39 -14.35 -1.82 10.53
C THR A 39 -14.82 -2.81 9.45
N PRO A 40 -16.12 -3.19 9.43
CA PRO A 40 -16.62 -4.07 8.39
C PRO A 40 -16.59 -3.36 7.03
N PRO A 41 -16.41 -4.10 5.92
CA PRO A 41 -16.46 -3.52 4.59
C PRO A 41 -17.79 -2.78 4.36
N ASN A 42 -17.72 -1.51 4.01
CA ASN A 42 -18.85 -0.65 3.73
C ASN A 42 -18.51 0.41 2.67
N GLU A 43 -19.37 0.57 1.67
CA GLU A 43 -19.19 1.58 0.64
C GLU A 43 -19.56 2.99 1.16
N LEU A 44 -18.55 3.69 1.68
CA LEU A 44 -18.73 5.03 2.28
C LEU A 44 -18.67 6.17 1.25
N PHE A 45 -17.94 5.96 0.15
CA PHE A 45 -17.65 6.99 -0.84
C PHE A 45 -18.61 6.91 -2.02
N LYS A 46 -19.07 8.07 -2.49
CA LYS A 46 -19.89 8.21 -3.69
C LYS A 46 -19.17 9.09 -4.70
N ILE A 47 -19.20 8.69 -5.96
CA ILE A 47 -18.75 9.53 -7.08
C ILE A 47 -19.98 10.19 -7.72
N ASP A 48 -20.03 11.54 -7.67
CA ASP A 48 -21.20 12.30 -8.09
C ASP A 48 -21.42 12.18 -9.61
N ASN A 49 -20.34 12.40 -10.37
CA ASN A 49 -20.29 12.30 -11.83
C ASN A 49 -19.05 11.52 -12.27
N LEU A 50 -19.22 10.65 -13.27
CA LEU A 50 -18.14 9.89 -13.90
C LEU A 50 -17.36 10.73 -14.92
N GLU A 51 -17.91 11.85 -15.39
CA GLU A 51 -17.12 12.83 -16.12
C GLU A 51 -16.10 13.50 -15.19
N PRO A 52 -14.83 13.64 -15.63
CA PRO A 52 -13.82 14.33 -14.84
C PRO A 52 -14.22 15.78 -14.59
N THR A 53 -14.12 16.22 -13.35
CA THR A 53 -14.33 17.61 -12.92
C THR A 53 -13.27 18.54 -13.51
N SER A 54 -12.03 18.05 -13.63
CA SER A 54 -10.99 18.71 -14.39
C SER A 54 -10.43 17.70 -15.39
N LYS A 55 -10.61 18.02 -16.68
CA LYS A 55 -10.15 17.22 -17.81
C LYS A 55 -8.92 17.87 -18.41
N GLY A 56 -7.77 17.22 -18.22
CA GLY A 56 -6.52 17.65 -18.79
C GLY A 56 -5.89 16.54 -19.61
N ASP A 57 -4.95 16.92 -20.47
CA ASP A 57 -4.21 15.96 -21.29
C ASP A 57 -3.41 14.97 -20.42
N TYR A 58 -2.97 15.36 -19.22
CA TYR A 58 -2.09 14.53 -18.37
C TYR A 58 -2.68 14.19 -17.00
N ILE A 59 -3.52 15.07 -16.47
CA ILE A 59 -4.07 14.95 -15.11
C ILE A 59 -5.58 15.07 -15.22
N ASN A 60 -6.28 14.10 -14.64
CA ASN A 60 -7.73 14.10 -14.59
C ASN A 60 -8.18 13.89 -13.15
N SER A 61 -9.26 14.59 -12.76
CA SER A 61 -9.78 14.50 -11.40
C SER A 61 -11.29 14.41 -11.33
N TRP A 62 -11.77 13.73 -10.30
CA TRP A 62 -13.19 13.49 -10.01
C TRP A 62 -13.51 13.92 -8.59
N LYS A 63 -14.73 14.43 -8.39
CA LYS A 63 -15.27 14.74 -7.07
C LYS A 63 -15.93 13.51 -6.45
N LEU A 64 -15.49 13.17 -5.25
CA LEU A 64 -16.08 12.14 -4.41
C LEU A 64 -16.68 12.79 -3.16
N SER A 65 -17.68 12.15 -2.57
CA SER A 65 -18.30 12.59 -1.32
C SER A 65 -18.49 11.45 -0.34
N ARG A 66 -18.37 11.77 0.95
CA ARG A 66 -18.70 10.90 2.10
C ARG A 66 -19.52 11.72 3.09
N GLY A 67 -20.84 11.61 3.04
CA GLY A 67 -21.73 12.50 3.79
C GLY A 67 -21.51 13.96 3.39
N LYS A 68 -21.02 14.79 4.32
CA LYS A 68 -20.71 16.21 4.09
C LYS A 68 -19.28 16.45 3.60
N ASP A 69 -18.37 15.49 3.81
CA ASP A 69 -16.98 15.60 3.40
C ASP A 69 -16.87 15.49 1.87
N LYS A 70 -16.00 16.32 1.28
CA LYS A 70 -15.71 16.35 -0.16
C LYS A 70 -14.25 15.98 -0.41
N PHE A 71 -14.05 15.18 -1.45
CA PHE A 71 -12.76 14.62 -1.82
C PHE A 71 -12.50 14.81 -3.31
N ARG A 72 -11.23 14.89 -3.66
CA ARG A 72 -10.73 14.91 -5.02
C ARG A 72 -9.92 13.65 -5.28
N LEU A 73 -10.45 12.80 -6.15
CA LEU A 73 -9.71 11.71 -6.75
C LEU A 73 -8.94 12.26 -7.95
N THR A 74 -7.62 12.08 -7.96
CA THR A 74 -6.75 12.43 -9.10
C THR A 74 -6.09 11.17 -9.62
N ILE A 75 -6.16 10.95 -10.93
CA ILE A 75 -5.49 9.82 -11.60
C ILE A 75 -4.58 10.36 -12.69
N GLN A 76 -3.34 9.87 -12.71
CA GLN A 76 -2.33 10.18 -13.71
C GLN A 76 -1.78 8.86 -14.27
N LEU A 77 -1.75 8.74 -15.59
CA LEU A 77 -0.98 7.70 -16.25
C LEU A 77 0.46 8.19 -16.41
N LEU A 78 1.42 7.30 -16.18
CA LEU A 78 2.85 7.59 -16.17
C LEU A 78 3.58 6.64 -17.11
N GLU A 79 4.75 7.04 -17.59
CA GLU A 79 5.55 6.20 -18.49
C GLU A 79 5.89 4.83 -17.86
N LYS A 80 6.12 3.85 -18.73
CA LYS A 80 6.50 2.47 -18.40
C LYS A 80 5.43 1.77 -17.56
N GLY A 81 4.14 1.90 -17.88
CA GLY A 81 3.11 1.09 -17.20
C GLY A 81 2.81 1.46 -15.74
N LYS A 82 3.07 2.71 -15.34
CA LYS A 82 2.85 3.20 -13.97
C LYS A 82 1.58 4.06 -13.89
N VAL A 83 0.88 4.00 -12.77
CA VAL A 83 -0.28 4.84 -12.49
C VAL A 83 -0.12 5.49 -11.13
N ARG A 84 -0.40 6.79 -11.03
CA ARG A 84 -0.52 7.50 -9.75
C ARG A 84 -1.99 7.76 -9.44
N PHE A 85 -2.43 7.27 -8.29
CA PHE A 85 -3.78 7.41 -7.76
C PHE A 85 -3.70 8.21 -6.46
N GLN A 86 -4.37 9.35 -6.41
CA GLN A 86 -4.38 10.22 -5.23
C GLN A 86 -5.79 10.52 -4.81
N LEU A 87 -6.06 10.45 -3.50
CA LEU A 87 -7.32 10.89 -2.92
C LEU A 87 -7.03 11.97 -1.88
N LYS A 88 -7.55 13.16 -2.10
CA LYS A 88 -7.32 14.34 -1.23
C LYS A 88 -8.63 14.88 -0.69
N GLU A 89 -8.65 15.29 0.58
CA GLU A 89 -9.75 16.07 1.15
C GLU A 89 -9.70 17.51 0.62
N GLU A 90 -10.84 18.12 0.26
CA GLU A 90 -10.81 19.48 -0.32
C GLU A 90 -10.53 20.57 0.73
N ASN A 91 -10.98 20.38 1.98
CA ASN A 91 -10.92 21.41 3.03
C ASN A 91 -9.96 21.07 4.18
N LYS A 92 -9.21 19.97 4.09
CA LYS A 92 -8.32 19.49 5.15
C LYS A 92 -6.94 19.24 4.56
N LYS A 93 -5.90 19.52 5.35
CA LYS A 93 -4.51 19.32 4.95
C LYS A 93 -3.96 18.05 5.59
N ARG A 94 -3.27 17.26 4.79
CA ARG A 94 -2.51 16.08 5.20
C ARG A 94 -1.03 16.32 4.91
N TYR A 95 -0.16 15.66 5.66
CA TYR A 95 1.27 15.70 5.37
C TYR A 95 1.53 15.00 4.03
N GLU A 96 2.20 15.69 3.11
CA GLU A 96 2.62 15.14 1.82
C GLU A 96 4.13 14.91 1.89
N LEU A 97 4.54 13.66 1.66
CA LEU A 97 5.94 13.27 1.72
C LEU A 97 6.73 13.95 0.59
N LYS A 98 7.92 14.42 0.92
CA LYS A 98 8.86 15.09 0.00
C LYS A 98 10.13 14.24 -0.10
N ASP A 99 10.91 14.48 -1.16
CA ASP A 99 12.28 13.98 -1.33
C ASP A 99 12.42 12.45 -1.48
N VAL A 100 11.31 11.70 -1.56
CA VAL A 100 11.31 10.25 -1.87
C VAL A 100 11.13 9.98 -3.36
N LEU A 101 10.38 10.83 -4.06
CA LEU A 101 10.24 10.74 -5.51
C LEU A 101 11.39 11.50 -6.16
N ASP A 102 12.04 10.88 -7.15
CA ASP A 102 13.03 11.56 -7.99
C ASP A 102 12.38 12.79 -8.66
N ALA A 103 12.98 13.97 -8.57
CA ALA A 103 12.37 15.22 -9.03
C ALA A 103 12.07 15.23 -10.54
N ASP A 104 12.84 14.47 -11.33
CA ASP A 104 12.66 14.34 -12.78
C ASP A 104 11.66 13.23 -13.18
N GLN A 105 11.13 12.50 -12.19
CA GLN A 105 10.15 11.43 -12.35
C GLN A 105 8.95 11.64 -11.39
N PRO A 106 7.76 11.09 -11.68
CA PRO A 106 7.37 10.31 -12.83
C PRO A 106 6.91 11.18 -14.02
N LYS A 107 7.42 10.85 -15.21
CA LYS A 107 6.95 11.45 -16.46
C LYS A 107 5.51 11.03 -16.75
N ARG A 108 4.64 12.02 -16.96
CA ARG A 108 3.21 11.84 -17.24
C ARG A 108 2.99 11.61 -18.72
N ILE A 109 2.07 10.73 -19.06
CA ILE A 109 1.67 10.52 -20.46
C ILE A 109 0.35 11.24 -20.75
N LYS A 110 0.18 11.64 -22.02
CA LYS A 110 -1.10 12.17 -22.49
C LYS A 110 -2.16 11.09 -22.46
N VAL A 111 -3.39 11.45 -22.14
CA VAL A 111 -4.50 10.51 -21.96
C VAL A 111 -5.74 10.96 -22.71
N LYS A 112 -6.53 9.98 -23.13
CA LYS A 112 -7.90 10.15 -23.59
C LYS A 112 -8.84 9.57 -22.54
N VAL A 113 -9.78 10.39 -22.08
CA VAL A 113 -10.84 9.97 -21.15
C VAL A 113 -12.11 9.72 -21.92
N GLN A 114 -12.68 8.52 -21.75
CA GLN A 114 -13.93 8.08 -22.36
C GLN A 114 -14.91 7.69 -21.25
N THR A 115 -16.03 8.38 -21.18
CA THR A 115 -17.06 8.16 -20.15
C THR A 115 -18.24 7.44 -20.77
N ILE A 116 -18.62 6.31 -20.19
CA ILE A 116 -19.90 5.66 -20.43
C ILE A 116 -20.80 6.07 -19.27
N ARG A 117 -21.75 6.96 -19.57
CA ARG A 117 -22.62 7.62 -18.59
C ARG A 117 -23.20 6.61 -17.59
N ASP A 118 -23.08 6.97 -16.31
CA ASP A 118 -23.57 6.19 -15.15
C ASP A 118 -23.05 4.75 -15.01
N ARG A 119 -22.11 4.32 -15.84
CA ARG A 119 -21.49 2.99 -15.78
C ARG A 119 -20.02 3.05 -15.38
N GLN A 120 -19.19 3.62 -16.26
CA GLN A 120 -17.75 3.66 -16.06
C GLN A 120 -17.07 4.81 -16.82
N THR A 121 -15.89 5.20 -16.36
CA THR A 121 -14.98 6.09 -17.09
C THR A 121 -13.66 5.39 -17.31
N THR A 122 -13.18 5.39 -18.54
CA THR A 122 -11.90 4.77 -18.91
C THR A 122 -10.88 5.81 -19.30
N ILE A 123 -9.68 5.68 -18.77
CA ILE A 123 -8.53 6.55 -19.00
C ILE A 123 -7.50 5.70 -19.75
N ARG A 124 -7.18 6.08 -20.99
CA ARG A 124 -6.20 5.37 -21.83
C ARG A 124 -5.10 6.31 -22.33
N PRO A 125 -3.87 5.81 -22.56
CA PRO A 125 -2.79 6.55 -23.21
C PRO A 125 -3.23 7.11 -24.58
N HIS A 126 -2.80 8.32 -24.92
CA HIS A 126 -3.05 8.95 -26.23
C HIS A 126 -1.82 9.71 -26.76
N PRO A 127 -1.22 9.31 -27.90
CA PRO A 127 -1.56 8.14 -28.72
C PRO A 127 -1.19 6.83 -28.02
N SER A 128 -1.93 5.76 -28.28
CA SER A 128 -1.85 4.47 -27.55
C SER A 128 -0.73 3.53 -28.06
N ILE A 129 0.32 4.07 -28.69
CA ILE A 129 1.25 3.27 -29.51
C ILE A 129 2.17 2.40 -28.64
N ASN A 130 2.64 2.92 -27.51
CA ASN A 130 3.68 2.26 -26.70
C ASN A 130 3.24 1.89 -25.27
N GLU A 131 2.06 2.32 -24.85
CA GLU A 131 1.57 2.13 -23.48
C GLU A 131 0.28 1.32 -23.50
N LYS A 132 0.31 0.16 -22.84
CA LYS A 132 -0.80 -0.80 -22.77
C LYS A 132 -1.63 -0.68 -21.50
N HIS A 133 -1.22 0.18 -20.58
CA HIS A 133 -1.87 0.31 -19.29
C HIS A 133 -3.06 1.28 -19.37
N SER A 134 -4.13 0.97 -18.66
CA SER A 134 -5.33 1.81 -18.60
C SER A 134 -5.99 1.73 -17.23
N VAL A 135 -6.90 2.66 -16.96
CA VAL A 135 -7.63 2.70 -15.68
C VAL A 135 -9.11 2.85 -15.96
N VAL A 136 -9.93 2.07 -15.27
CA VAL A 136 -11.39 2.14 -15.34
C VAL A 136 -11.96 2.46 -13.95
N ILE A 137 -12.71 3.56 -13.86
CA ILE A 137 -13.48 3.94 -12.67
C ILE A 137 -14.92 3.47 -12.89
N TYR A 138 -15.44 2.62 -12.01
CA TYR A 138 -16.82 2.17 -12.01
C TYR A 138 -17.62 2.94 -10.95
N LYS A 139 -18.89 3.24 -11.22
CA LYS A 139 -19.73 4.02 -10.29
C LYS A 139 -20.44 3.17 -9.23
N LYS A 140 -20.90 1.96 -9.58
CA LYS A 140 -21.68 1.08 -8.71
C LYS A 140 -21.36 -0.41 -8.94
N PRO A 141 -20.70 -1.09 -7.99
CA PRO A 141 -20.01 -0.50 -6.83
C PRO A 141 -18.88 0.44 -7.29
N LEU A 142 -18.55 1.43 -6.48
CA LEU A 142 -17.40 2.30 -6.70
C LEU A 142 -16.12 1.46 -6.59
N LYS A 143 -15.48 1.23 -7.72
CA LYS A 143 -14.19 0.56 -7.80
C LYS A 143 -13.32 1.18 -8.87
N VAL A 144 -12.01 1.09 -8.68
CA VAL A 144 -11.02 1.51 -9.65
C VAL A 144 -10.19 0.29 -10.03
N SER A 145 -10.28 -0.07 -11.31
CA SER A 145 -9.54 -1.18 -11.89
C SER A 145 -8.35 -0.62 -12.67
N PHE A 146 -7.18 -1.20 -12.44
CA PHE A 146 -5.94 -0.90 -13.15
C PHE A 146 -5.65 -2.07 -14.09
N LEU A 147 -5.59 -1.79 -15.39
CA LEU A 147 -5.52 -2.80 -16.43
C LEU A 147 -4.20 -2.71 -17.19
N TYR A 148 -3.72 -3.85 -17.67
CA TYR A 148 -2.63 -3.94 -18.63
C TYR A 148 -3.08 -4.81 -19.80
N ASP A 149 -3.03 -4.28 -21.02
CA ASP A 149 -3.49 -4.99 -22.23
C ASP A 149 -4.96 -5.45 -22.11
N GLU A 150 -5.82 -4.56 -21.60
CA GLU A 150 -7.25 -4.80 -21.30
C GLU A 150 -7.54 -5.90 -20.26
N LYS A 151 -6.50 -6.48 -19.63
CA LYS A 151 -6.63 -7.40 -18.50
C LYS A 151 -6.60 -6.62 -17.17
N GLU A 152 -7.58 -6.86 -16.30
CA GLU A 152 -7.61 -6.30 -14.94
C GLU A 152 -6.50 -6.94 -14.10
N MET A 153 -5.58 -6.12 -13.59
CA MET A 153 -4.40 -6.60 -12.85
C MET A 153 -4.45 -6.24 -11.37
N VAL A 154 -4.92 -5.03 -11.04
CA VAL A 154 -5.10 -4.56 -9.67
C VAL A 154 -6.47 -3.91 -9.56
N VAL A 155 -7.16 -4.14 -8.44
CA VAL A 155 -8.46 -3.53 -8.15
C VAL A 155 -8.43 -2.89 -6.78
N LEU A 156 -8.81 -1.61 -6.71
CA LEU A 156 -9.12 -0.93 -5.47
C LEU A 156 -10.64 -0.76 -5.40
N ASP A 157 -11.28 -1.44 -4.47
CA ASP A 157 -12.71 -1.25 -4.20
C ASP A 157 -12.93 -0.23 -3.06
N SER A 158 -14.07 0.43 -3.08
CA SER A 158 -14.42 1.44 -2.08
C SER A 158 -14.88 0.86 -0.74
N THR A 159 -15.01 -0.47 -0.60
CA THR A 159 -15.65 -1.08 0.57
C THR A 159 -14.78 -0.98 1.82
N ASN A 160 -13.46 -1.01 1.67
CA ASN A 160 -12.53 -0.76 2.76
C ASN A 160 -11.87 0.61 2.66
N LEU A 161 -12.35 1.48 1.76
CA LEU A 161 -11.82 2.83 1.61
C LEU A 161 -12.36 3.70 2.75
N VAL A 162 -11.45 4.18 3.59
CA VAL A 162 -11.69 5.06 4.71
C VAL A 162 -10.70 6.21 4.61
N MET A 163 -11.18 7.44 4.71
CA MET A 163 -10.33 8.60 5.03
C MET A 163 -11.04 9.42 6.11
N GLU A 164 -10.56 9.27 7.34
CA GLU A 164 -11.12 9.93 8.51
C GLU A 164 -10.31 11.17 8.87
N TYR A 165 -11.01 12.20 9.34
CA TYR A 165 -10.39 13.36 9.98
C TYR A 165 -11.30 13.80 11.11
N LYS A 166 -10.90 13.52 12.34
CA LYS A 166 -11.63 13.89 13.57
C LYS A 166 -10.66 14.48 14.60
N LYS A 167 -11.19 15.32 15.46
CA LYS A 167 -10.51 15.80 16.66
C LYS A 167 -11.25 15.22 17.86
N GLU A 168 -10.55 14.47 18.69
CA GLU A 168 -11.09 13.88 19.91
C GLU A 168 -10.28 14.39 21.09
N SER A 169 -10.93 14.75 22.19
CA SER A 169 -10.24 15.20 23.40
C SER A 169 -10.19 14.05 24.40
N TYR A 170 -8.99 13.64 24.80
CA TYR A 170 -8.75 12.62 25.80
C TYR A 170 -7.86 13.18 26.90
N ASP A 171 -8.34 13.14 28.15
CA ASP A 171 -7.61 13.65 29.32
C ASP A 171 -7.07 15.09 29.13
N GLY A 172 -7.90 15.97 28.56
CA GLY A 172 -7.53 17.37 28.28
C GLY A 172 -6.52 17.57 27.14
N LYS A 173 -6.19 16.52 26.39
CA LYS A 173 -5.36 16.59 25.18
C LYS A 173 -6.18 16.31 23.94
N ASP A 174 -6.14 17.22 22.98
CA ASP A 174 -6.77 17.02 21.69
C ASP A 174 -5.89 16.15 20.79
N GLU A 175 -6.40 14.98 20.42
CA GLU A 175 -5.82 14.07 19.44
C GLU A 175 -6.52 14.23 18.08
N GLU A 176 -5.74 14.35 17.01
CA GLU A 176 -6.27 14.37 15.65
C GLU A 176 -6.19 12.96 15.04
N ILE A 177 -7.35 12.35 14.80
CA ILE A 177 -7.46 11.06 14.10
C ILE A 177 -7.47 11.34 12.60
N LYS A 178 -6.47 10.81 11.87
CA LYS A 178 -6.30 11.00 10.42
C LYS A 178 -6.23 9.69 9.64
N ASP A 179 -6.88 8.65 10.15
CA ASP A 179 -6.84 7.29 9.63
C ASP A 179 -7.15 7.22 8.11
N ILE A 180 -6.34 6.44 7.40
CA ILE A 180 -6.59 6.03 6.02
C ILE A 180 -6.65 4.51 5.97
N GLY A 181 -7.78 3.97 5.51
CA GLY A 181 -7.97 2.56 5.23
C GLY A 181 -8.20 2.36 3.73
N PHE A 182 -7.61 1.32 3.14
CA PHE A 182 -7.98 0.87 1.79
C PHE A 182 -7.58 -0.58 1.58
N SER A 183 -8.19 -1.22 0.58
CA SER A 183 -7.77 -2.56 0.14
C SER A 183 -7.47 -2.59 -1.34
N VAL A 184 -6.43 -3.33 -1.70
CA VAL A 184 -6.13 -3.68 -3.09
C VAL A 184 -6.22 -5.18 -3.29
N LYS A 185 -6.73 -5.59 -4.44
CA LYS A 185 -6.77 -6.98 -4.90
C LYS A 185 -5.83 -7.13 -6.08
N PHE A 186 -5.04 -8.20 -6.10
CA PHE A 186 -4.11 -8.50 -7.18
C PHE A 186 -4.69 -9.62 -8.03
N SER A 187 -5.24 -9.28 -9.19
CA SER A 187 -5.88 -10.24 -10.09
C SER A 187 -4.88 -11.22 -10.66
N ASP A 188 -5.24 -12.50 -10.64
CA ASP A 188 -4.46 -13.66 -11.06
C ASP A 188 -3.13 -13.88 -10.30
N ALA A 189 -2.84 -13.06 -9.28
CA ALA A 189 -1.69 -13.30 -8.42
C ALA A 189 -1.89 -14.58 -7.60
N LEU A 190 -0.83 -15.35 -7.45
CA LEU A 190 -0.81 -16.53 -6.59
C LEU A 190 -0.23 -16.21 -5.22
N LYS A 191 0.79 -15.35 -5.18
CA LYS A 191 1.57 -15.03 -3.98
C LYS A 191 1.84 -13.52 -3.93
N LEU A 192 1.90 -12.99 -2.70
CA LEU A 192 2.28 -11.61 -2.43
C LEU A 192 3.68 -11.55 -1.78
N TYR A 193 4.42 -10.49 -2.07
CA TYR A 193 5.78 -10.24 -1.62
C TYR A 193 5.98 -8.77 -1.26
N GLY A 194 7.00 -8.44 -0.46
CA GLY A 194 7.40 -7.05 -0.19
C GLY A 194 7.32 -6.69 1.30
N LEU A 195 6.82 -5.50 1.59
CA LEU A 195 6.64 -4.93 2.94
C LEU A 195 7.90 -4.89 3.81
N HIS A 196 9.10 -4.82 3.23
CA HIS A 196 10.36 -4.75 3.98
C HIS A 196 10.31 -3.70 5.13
N HIS A 197 10.83 -3.93 6.34
CA HIS A 197 11.70 -5.00 6.82
C HIS A 197 11.03 -5.87 7.91
N HIS A 198 10.96 -7.18 7.69
CA HIS A 198 10.48 -8.17 8.67
C HIS A 198 11.37 -9.40 8.67
N ALA A 199 11.51 -10.04 9.84
CA ALA A 199 12.16 -11.34 9.96
C ALA A 199 11.15 -12.44 9.61
N TYR A 200 10.73 -12.48 8.35
CA TYR A 200 9.74 -13.41 7.81
C TYR A 200 10.25 -14.03 6.51
N ASP A 201 9.61 -15.12 6.08
CA ASP A 201 9.79 -15.64 4.73
C ASP A 201 9.48 -14.57 3.66
N LEU A 202 10.08 -14.73 2.48
CA LEU A 202 9.90 -13.80 1.37
C LEU A 202 8.43 -13.69 0.95
N GLU A 203 7.72 -14.83 0.94
CA GLU A 203 6.28 -14.90 0.70
C GLU A 203 5.50 -14.35 1.90
N LEU A 204 4.59 -13.41 1.64
CA LEU A 204 3.70 -12.89 2.67
C LEU A 204 2.57 -13.91 2.99
N PRO A 205 2.45 -14.38 4.25
CA PRO A 205 1.41 -15.29 4.69
C PRO A 205 0.03 -14.63 4.75
N ASP A 206 -1.03 -15.42 4.92
CA ASP A 206 -2.34 -14.89 5.30
C ASP A 206 -2.31 -14.42 6.76
N THR A 207 -2.78 -13.20 7.03
CA THR A 207 -2.79 -12.60 8.37
C THR A 207 -4.15 -12.66 9.06
N SER A 208 -5.15 -13.35 8.49
CA SER A 208 -6.51 -13.40 9.04
C SER A 208 -6.57 -13.90 10.48
N ASP A 209 -5.68 -14.85 10.85
CA ASP A 209 -5.62 -15.48 12.17
C ASP A 209 -4.37 -15.06 12.98
N MET A 210 -3.66 -14.01 12.56
CA MET A 210 -2.46 -13.50 13.24
C MET A 210 -2.38 -11.96 13.22
N GLU A 211 -1.27 -11.37 13.66
CA GLU A 211 -1.06 -9.93 13.60
C GLU A 211 -0.78 -9.45 12.16
N PRO A 212 -1.20 -8.23 11.76
CA PRO A 212 -0.85 -7.67 10.46
C PRO A 212 0.63 -7.28 10.42
N PHE A 213 1.18 -7.18 9.21
CA PHE A 213 2.53 -6.62 9.01
C PHE A 213 2.56 -5.16 9.44
N ARG A 214 3.44 -4.82 10.37
CA ARG A 214 3.59 -3.45 10.87
C ARG A 214 4.79 -2.78 10.20
N LEU A 215 4.58 -1.58 9.67
CA LEU A 215 5.62 -0.73 9.10
C LEU A 215 5.78 0.49 10.00
N ARG A 216 6.82 0.45 10.83
CA ARG A 216 7.23 1.52 11.74
C ARG A 216 8.67 1.29 12.17
N ASN A 217 9.59 2.11 11.67
CA ASN A 217 11.01 2.00 12.01
C ASN A 217 11.18 2.05 13.53
N SER A 218 11.61 0.93 14.09
CA SER A 218 11.72 0.70 15.53
C SER A 218 13.00 -0.09 15.82
N ASP A 219 13.66 0.22 16.92
CA ASP A 219 14.79 -0.57 17.41
C ASP A 219 14.25 -1.76 18.22
N THR A 220 14.05 -2.87 17.53
CA THR A 220 13.40 -4.06 18.07
C THR A 220 14.44 -5.06 18.56
N ALA A 221 14.95 -4.85 19.77
CA ALA A 221 15.92 -5.74 20.40
C ALA A 221 15.34 -7.15 20.61
N GLY A 222 16.11 -8.18 20.25
CA GLY A 222 15.68 -9.58 20.37
C GLY A 222 14.51 -9.94 19.45
N PHE A 223 14.47 -9.39 18.23
CA PHE A 223 13.39 -9.65 17.28
C PHE A 223 13.17 -11.15 17.06
N GLU A 224 11.91 -11.52 16.89
CA GLU A 224 11.49 -12.90 16.66
C GLU A 224 11.54 -13.24 15.17
N SER A 225 11.98 -14.45 14.85
CA SER A 225 11.81 -15.03 13.51
C SER A 225 10.34 -15.37 13.25
N ASN A 226 9.92 -15.30 12.00
CA ASN A 226 8.54 -15.53 11.55
C ASN A 226 7.53 -14.61 12.23
N SER A 227 7.91 -13.34 12.40
CA SER A 227 7.08 -12.32 13.05
C SER A 227 6.75 -11.15 12.11
N PRO A 228 5.47 -10.68 12.08
CA PRO A 228 5.06 -9.51 11.30
C PRO A 228 5.41 -8.18 12.01
N MET A 229 6.13 -8.26 13.13
CA MET A 229 6.53 -7.11 13.93
C MET A 229 7.50 -6.20 13.17
N ALA A 230 7.29 -4.89 13.29
CA ALA A 230 8.14 -3.89 12.64
C ALA A 230 9.59 -3.95 13.15
N LEU A 231 10.53 -3.79 12.21
CA LEU A 231 11.96 -3.67 12.48
C LEU A 231 12.47 -2.27 12.12
N TYR A 232 13.72 -2.18 11.68
CA TYR A 232 14.48 -0.94 11.51
C TYR A 232 14.10 -0.08 10.30
N GLY A 233 13.48 -0.67 9.28
CA GLY A 233 13.18 -0.02 8.01
C GLY A 233 11.80 -0.37 7.49
N SER A 234 11.22 0.53 6.69
CA SER A 234 9.87 0.40 6.15
C SER A 234 9.86 0.81 4.68
N VAL A 235 9.48 -0.10 3.80
CA VAL A 235 9.26 0.12 2.37
C VAL A 235 7.85 -0.39 2.03
N PRO A 236 6.84 0.50 1.95
CA PRO A 236 5.44 0.13 1.79
C PRO A 236 5.09 -0.26 0.35
N VAL A 237 5.74 -1.31 -0.15
CA VAL A 237 5.56 -1.87 -1.49
C VAL A 237 5.09 -3.31 -1.39
N ILE A 238 4.12 -3.70 -2.21
CA ILE A 238 3.67 -5.09 -2.36
C ILE A 238 3.73 -5.48 -3.82
N TYR A 239 4.21 -6.69 -4.09
CA TYR A 239 4.22 -7.30 -5.40
C TYR A 239 3.29 -8.51 -5.43
N GLY A 240 2.33 -8.51 -6.35
CA GLY A 240 1.50 -9.68 -6.65
C GLY A 240 2.07 -10.43 -7.83
N HIS A 241 2.44 -11.69 -7.64
CA HIS A 241 3.14 -12.48 -8.66
C HIS A 241 2.39 -13.77 -9.01
N SER A 242 2.46 -14.11 -10.30
CA SER A 242 1.95 -15.34 -10.90
C SER A 242 2.90 -15.80 -12.00
N LYS A 243 2.64 -16.99 -12.56
CA LYS A 243 3.40 -17.49 -13.71
C LYS A 243 3.28 -16.58 -14.95
N THR A 244 2.17 -15.85 -15.09
CA THR A 244 1.87 -15.06 -16.30
C THR A 244 2.17 -13.57 -16.15
N SER A 245 2.19 -13.07 -14.92
CA SER A 245 2.32 -11.64 -14.66
C SER A 245 2.71 -11.32 -13.23
N THR A 246 3.45 -10.23 -13.08
CA THR A 246 3.75 -9.54 -11.83
C THR A 246 3.18 -8.13 -11.90
N THR A 247 2.55 -7.70 -10.82
CA THR A 247 2.19 -6.30 -10.57
C THR A 247 2.70 -5.88 -9.21
N GLY A 248 2.74 -4.58 -8.96
CA GLY A 248 3.03 -4.06 -7.64
C GLY A 248 2.26 -2.79 -7.33
N ILE A 249 2.17 -2.49 -6.04
CA ILE A 249 1.71 -1.21 -5.53
C ILE A 249 2.74 -0.63 -4.59
N PHE A 250 2.86 0.69 -4.56
CA PHE A 250 3.70 1.42 -3.62
C PHE A 250 2.88 2.55 -3.01
N LEU A 251 2.70 2.52 -1.70
CA LEU A 251 2.03 3.59 -0.98
C LEU A 251 3.06 4.65 -0.57
N HIS A 252 3.01 5.82 -1.19
CA HIS A 252 3.91 6.94 -0.89
C HIS A 252 3.44 7.68 0.37
N ASN A 253 3.70 7.09 1.53
CA ASN A 253 3.33 7.59 2.85
C ASN A 253 4.37 7.13 3.89
N ALA A 254 4.67 8.00 4.86
CA ALA A 254 5.68 7.75 5.91
C ALA A 254 5.09 7.57 7.32
N ALA A 255 3.77 7.68 7.48
CA ALA A 255 3.10 7.41 8.75
C ALA A 255 3.19 5.91 9.11
N GLU A 256 2.88 5.58 10.36
CA GLU A 256 2.77 4.19 10.80
C GLU A 256 1.69 3.46 9.98
N GLN A 257 2.01 2.26 9.50
CA GLN A 257 1.13 1.46 8.66
C GLN A 257 1.02 0.05 9.19
N TRP A 258 -0.15 -0.54 9.00
CA TRP A 258 -0.42 -1.94 9.24
C TRP A 258 -1.05 -2.52 7.98
N VAL A 259 -0.63 -3.73 7.62
CA VAL A 259 -1.07 -4.38 6.38
C VAL A 259 -1.54 -5.79 6.68
N ASP A 260 -2.83 -6.02 6.49
CA ASP A 260 -3.41 -7.36 6.48
C ASP A 260 -3.34 -7.97 5.09
N ILE A 261 -2.98 -9.25 5.01
CA ILE A 261 -2.90 -10.03 3.78
C ILE A 261 -3.94 -11.14 3.86
N THR A 262 -4.72 -11.34 2.79
CA THR A 262 -5.68 -12.44 2.73
C THR A 262 -5.73 -13.12 1.37
N TYR A 263 -5.84 -14.45 1.41
CA TYR A 263 -5.93 -15.35 0.26
C TYR A 263 -7.32 -15.99 0.13
N LYS A 264 -8.36 -15.44 0.79
CA LYS A 264 -9.74 -15.98 0.79
C LYS A 264 -10.32 -16.26 -0.60
N LYS A 265 -9.94 -15.49 -1.61
CA LYS A 265 -10.35 -15.70 -3.01
C LYS A 265 -9.15 -16.23 -3.81
N ALA A 266 -9.25 -17.47 -4.28
CA ALA A 266 -8.24 -18.08 -5.12
C ALA A 266 -7.94 -17.20 -6.37
N GLY A 267 -6.66 -16.99 -6.66
CA GLY A 267 -6.21 -16.16 -7.78
C GLY A 267 -6.50 -14.67 -7.63
N SER A 268 -6.83 -14.19 -6.44
CA SER A 268 -7.05 -12.76 -6.18
C SER A 268 -6.73 -12.40 -4.73
N PRO A 269 -5.49 -12.65 -4.26
CA PRO A 269 -5.08 -12.22 -2.93
C PRO A 269 -5.23 -10.71 -2.78
N SER A 270 -5.46 -10.26 -1.55
CA SER A 270 -5.68 -8.85 -1.27
C SER A 270 -4.90 -8.38 -0.06
N ALA A 271 -4.50 -7.10 -0.10
CA ALA A 271 -3.84 -6.42 0.98
C ALA A 271 -4.73 -5.28 1.49
N HIS A 272 -4.98 -5.22 2.80
CA HIS A 272 -5.70 -4.15 3.47
C HIS A 272 -4.72 -3.28 4.26
N PHE A 273 -4.56 -2.04 3.82
CA PHE A 273 -3.70 -1.05 4.44
C PHE A 273 -4.48 -0.24 5.45
N MET A 274 -3.88 -0.04 6.62
CA MET A 274 -4.39 0.75 7.74
C MET A 274 -3.29 1.73 8.15
N VAL A 275 -3.49 3.01 7.87
CA VAL A 275 -2.43 4.02 7.87
C VAL A 275 -2.85 5.16 8.80
N ASP A 276 -1.96 5.55 9.71
CA ASP A 276 -2.26 6.49 10.80
C ASP A 276 -2.59 7.90 10.31
N SER A 277 -1.82 8.41 9.35
CA SER A 277 -1.98 9.77 8.84
C SER A 277 -1.29 9.98 7.47
N GLY A 278 -0.98 11.23 7.12
CA GLY A 278 -0.37 11.57 5.84
C GLY A 278 -1.37 11.57 4.68
N SER A 279 -0.86 11.77 3.46
CA SER A 279 -1.65 11.78 2.23
C SER A 279 -1.90 10.38 1.68
N PHE A 280 -3.04 10.17 1.02
CA PHE A 280 -3.24 8.98 0.22
C PHE A 280 -2.71 9.18 -1.20
N ASP A 281 -1.52 8.64 -1.46
CA ASP A 281 -0.80 8.70 -2.73
C ASP A 281 -0.27 7.31 -3.09
N LEU A 282 -0.97 6.63 -4.00
CA LEU A 282 -0.70 5.25 -4.37
C LEU A 282 -0.15 5.18 -5.78
N PHE A 283 0.98 4.52 -5.93
CA PHE A 283 1.54 4.14 -7.21
C PHE A 283 1.18 2.69 -7.51
N VAL A 284 0.72 2.43 -8.73
CA VAL A 284 0.43 1.08 -9.24
C VAL A 284 1.37 0.80 -10.41
N MET A 285 2.06 -0.34 -10.35
CA MET A 285 3.11 -0.78 -11.25
C MET A 285 2.61 -2.04 -11.94
N LEU A 286 2.29 -1.95 -13.23
CA LEU A 286 1.52 -2.98 -13.92
C LEU A 286 2.38 -4.04 -14.64
N GLY A 287 3.71 -3.94 -14.53
CA GLY A 287 4.64 -4.93 -15.06
C GLY A 287 4.62 -5.05 -16.58
N PRO A 288 4.38 -6.23 -17.18
CA PRO A 288 3.88 -7.46 -16.53
C PRO A 288 4.99 -8.41 -16.08
N LYS A 289 6.24 -8.19 -16.46
CA LYS A 289 7.38 -9.00 -15.98
C LYS A 289 7.88 -8.50 -14.63
N ILE A 290 8.47 -9.38 -13.83
CA ILE A 290 9.07 -8.99 -12.54
C ILE A 290 10.16 -7.91 -12.72
N GLU A 291 11.01 -8.05 -13.74
CA GLU A 291 12.02 -7.06 -14.12
C GLU A 291 11.40 -5.67 -14.33
N ASN A 292 10.29 -5.61 -15.05
CA ASN A 292 9.57 -4.36 -15.32
C ASN A 292 9.05 -3.74 -14.03
N VAL A 293 8.47 -4.54 -13.13
CA VAL A 293 7.88 -4.02 -11.88
C VAL A 293 8.96 -3.50 -10.94
N ILE A 294 10.09 -4.20 -10.84
CA ILE A 294 11.24 -3.73 -10.06
C ILE A 294 11.76 -2.42 -10.66
N GLN A 295 11.94 -2.35 -11.98
CA GLN A 295 12.41 -1.15 -12.65
C GLN A 295 11.43 0.02 -12.50
N GLN A 296 10.12 -0.26 -12.58
CA GLN A 296 9.05 0.71 -12.32
C GLN A 296 9.16 1.28 -10.89
N PHE A 297 9.48 0.45 -9.90
CA PHE A 297 9.65 0.90 -8.51
C PHE A 297 10.93 1.72 -8.33
N THR A 298 12.06 1.25 -8.88
CA THR A 298 13.34 1.95 -8.77
C THR A 298 13.30 3.30 -9.49
N ASP A 299 12.66 3.37 -10.65
CA ASP A 299 12.43 4.63 -11.38
C ASP A 299 11.68 5.69 -10.55
N LEU A 300 10.84 5.27 -9.60
CA LEU A 300 10.09 6.19 -8.76
C LEU A 300 10.92 6.72 -7.57
N THR A 301 11.86 5.91 -7.05
CA THR A 301 12.39 6.09 -5.69
C THR A 301 13.92 6.18 -5.62
N VAL A 302 14.63 5.68 -6.63
CA VAL A 302 16.09 5.66 -6.62
C VAL A 302 16.61 6.97 -7.17
N MET A 303 17.32 7.70 -6.32
CA MET A 303 18.29 8.70 -6.76
C MET A 303 19.60 7.98 -7.09
N ASP A 304 20.18 8.26 -8.27
CA ASP A 304 21.41 7.63 -8.75
C ASP A 304 22.58 7.91 -7.78
N ALA A 305 22.79 6.99 -6.83
CA ALA A 305 23.91 7.00 -5.91
C ALA A 305 24.78 5.78 -6.24
N GLY A 306 25.79 5.99 -7.09
CA GLY A 306 26.75 4.94 -7.44
C GLY A 306 27.37 4.33 -6.19
N ILE A 307 27.34 3.00 -6.09
CA ILE A 307 27.98 2.27 -4.98
C ILE A 307 29.50 2.36 -5.18
N PRO A 308 30.27 2.89 -4.23
CA PRO A 308 31.73 2.91 -4.33
C PRO A 308 32.28 1.49 -4.48
N SER A 309 33.24 1.29 -5.40
CA SER A 309 33.81 -0.04 -5.70
C SER A 309 34.40 -0.73 -4.45
N MET A 310 34.94 0.03 -3.50
CA MET A 310 35.44 -0.52 -2.24
C MET A 310 34.36 -1.23 -1.42
N SER A 311 33.12 -0.73 -1.42
CA SER A 311 32.01 -1.34 -0.66
C SER A 311 31.59 -2.71 -1.21
N LEU A 312 31.96 -3.06 -2.45
CA LEU A 312 31.68 -4.35 -3.08
C LEU A 312 32.81 -5.37 -2.91
N VAL A 313 34.03 -4.91 -2.57
CA VAL A 313 35.24 -5.74 -2.52
C VAL A 313 35.72 -5.98 -1.10
N VAL A 314 35.35 -5.11 -0.14
CA VAL A 314 35.78 -5.23 1.26
C VAL A 314 34.81 -6.07 2.07
N PHE A 315 35.32 -7.12 2.72
CA PHE A 315 34.63 -7.79 3.82
C PHE A 315 34.70 -6.88 5.05
N TYR A 316 33.57 -6.27 5.41
CA TYR A 316 33.44 -5.57 6.69
C TYR A 316 33.48 -6.63 7.81
N ARG A 317 34.59 -6.64 8.54
CA ARG A 317 34.78 -7.45 9.76
C ARG A 317 34.30 -6.69 10.98
#